data_AF-A0A433MT16-F1
#
_entry.id   AF-A0A433MT16-F1
#
_cell.length_a   1.000
_cell.length_b   1.000
_cell.length_c   1.000
_cell.angle_alpha   90.00
_cell.angle_beta   90.00
_cell.angle_gamma   90.00
#
_symmetry.space_group_name_H-M   'P 1'
#
loop_
_entity.id
_entity.type
_entity.pdbx_description
1 polymer ?
#
loop_
_entity_poly.entity_id
_entity_poly.type
_entity_poly.pdbx_seq_one_letter_code
_entity_poly.pdbx_strand_id
1 'polypeptide(L)'
;MTVLGRRLKQARQLAGLSQEQVGIEADLDPMSASTRMNRYELGKRAPAYELVERFAKVLGVPTAYFYAVADDEAQLLLAFSKLPKTKRSQAVEYVVGLSK
;
A
#
# COMPACT_ATOMS: atom_id res chain seq x y z
N MET A 1 -10.20 -11.20 -6.26
CA MET A 1 -9.18 -10.13 -6.11
C MET A 1 -8.40 -10.42 -4.83
N THR A 2 -7.08 -10.50 -4.90
CA THR A 2 -6.21 -10.72 -3.71
C THR A 2 -6.20 -9.50 -2.80
N VAL A 3 -5.87 -9.67 -1.51
CA VAL A 3 -5.69 -8.55 -0.55
C VAL A 3 -4.74 -7.48 -1.11
N LEU A 4 -3.58 -7.92 -1.62
CA LEU A 4 -2.60 -7.04 -2.27
C LEU A 4 -3.21 -6.27 -3.45
N GLY A 5 -3.83 -6.95 -4.41
CA GLY A 5 -4.47 -6.29 -5.55
C GLY A 5 -5.54 -5.26 -5.15
N ARG A 6 -6.35 -5.56 -4.12
CA ARG A 6 -7.36 -4.64 -3.57
C ARG A 6 -6.69 -3.40 -2.97
N ARG A 7 -5.69 -3.59 -2.09
CA ARG A 7 -4.97 -2.50 -1.41
C ARG A 7 -4.14 -1.67 -2.39
N LEU A 8 -3.52 -2.30 -3.39
CA LEU A 8 -2.79 -1.62 -4.47
C LEU A 8 -3.71 -0.68 -5.25
N LYS A 9 -4.88 -1.19 -5.67
CA LYS A 9 -5.88 -0.37 -6.35
C LYS A 9 -6.36 0.79 -5.49
N GLN A 10 -6.64 0.55 -4.20
CA GLN A 10 -7.08 1.59 -3.26
C GLN A 10 -6.04 2.68 -3.07
N ALA A 11 -4.79 2.32 -2.75
CA ALA A 11 -3.69 3.28 -2.59
C ALA A 11 -3.46 4.09 -3.87
N ARG A 12 -3.47 3.44 -5.04
CA ARG A 12 -3.36 4.14 -6.32
C ARG A 12 -4.48 5.14 -6.55
N GLN A 13 -5.73 4.74 -6.31
CA GLN A 13 -6.88 5.63 -6.48
C GLN A 13 -6.83 6.82 -5.52
N LEU A 14 -6.40 6.61 -4.27
CA LEU A 14 -6.20 7.68 -3.30
C LEU A 14 -5.08 8.65 -3.71
N ALA A 15 -4.03 8.14 -4.37
CA ALA A 15 -2.95 8.96 -4.93
C ALA A 15 -3.34 9.66 -6.26
N GLY A 16 -4.48 9.33 -6.86
CA GLY A 16 -4.92 9.91 -8.14
C GLY A 16 -4.10 9.46 -9.35
N LEU A 17 -3.35 8.35 -9.24
CA LEU A 17 -2.44 7.88 -10.28
C LEU A 17 -3.09 6.82 -11.19
N SER A 18 -2.68 6.79 -12.46
CA SER A 18 -3.02 5.72 -13.40
C SER A 18 -2.21 4.45 -13.11
N GLN A 19 -2.67 3.30 -13.63
CA GLN A 19 -1.91 2.04 -13.52
C GLN A 19 -0.54 2.18 -14.19
N GLU A 20 -0.48 2.84 -15.34
CA GLU A 20 0.76 3.09 -16.07
C GLU A 20 1.73 3.97 -15.28
N GLN A 21 1.25 5.08 -14.69
CA GLN A 21 2.07 5.98 -13.88
C GLN A 21 2.74 5.25 -12.71
N VAL A 22 1.95 4.53 -11.90
CA VAL A 22 2.51 3.76 -10.78
C VAL A 22 3.51 2.70 -11.24
N GLY A 23 3.23 2.04 -12.37
CA GLY A 23 4.13 1.05 -12.92
C GLY A 23 5.47 1.66 -13.33
N ILE A 24 5.45 2.76 -14.09
CA ILE A 24 6.66 3.46 -14.55
C ILE A 24 7.46 4.01 -13.36
N GLU A 25 6.79 4.67 -12.41
CA GLU A 25 7.45 5.23 -11.21
C GLU A 25 8.01 4.16 -10.27
N ALA A 26 7.52 2.92 -10.38
CA ALA A 26 8.04 1.75 -9.65
C ALA A 26 9.04 0.91 -10.47
N ASP A 27 9.67 1.51 -11.48
CA ASP A 27 10.69 0.92 -12.35
C ASP A 27 10.19 -0.30 -13.16
N LEU A 28 8.92 -0.31 -13.56
CA LEU A 28 8.45 -1.24 -14.58
C LEU A 28 8.76 -0.68 -15.97
N ASP A 29 9.08 -1.57 -16.91
CA ASP A 29 9.18 -1.22 -18.33
C ASP A 29 7.89 -0.51 -18.80
N PRO A 30 7.98 0.74 -19.30
CA PRO A 30 6.84 1.53 -19.76
C PRO A 30 5.92 0.78 -20.72
N MET A 31 6.50 -0.02 -21.63
CA MET A 31 5.73 -0.77 -22.64
C MET A 31 4.84 -1.86 -22.03
N SER A 32 5.13 -2.29 -20.81
CA SER A 32 4.39 -3.34 -20.10
C SER A 32 3.73 -2.87 -18.80
N ALA A 33 3.99 -1.63 -18.36
CA ALA A 33 3.61 -1.11 -17.04
C ALA A 33 2.11 -1.24 -16.76
N SER A 34 1.27 -0.71 -17.66
CA SER A 34 -0.21 -0.77 -17.54
C SER A 34 -0.72 -2.22 -17.46
N THR A 35 -0.25 -3.10 -18.34
CA THR A 35 -0.66 -4.51 -18.37
C THR A 35 -0.25 -5.27 -17.11
N ARG A 36 0.98 -5.04 -16.61
CA ARG A 36 1.49 -5.69 -15.39
C ARG A 36 0.72 -5.21 -14.16
N MET A 37 0.51 -3.90 -14.04
CA MET A 37 -0.26 -3.30 -12.95
C MET A 37 -1.71 -3.80 -12.93
N ASN A 38 -2.35 -3.91 -14.09
CA ASN A 38 -3.68 -4.51 -14.21
C ASN A 38 -3.72 -5.95 -13.67
N ARG A 39 -2.72 -6.78 -14.04
CA ARG A 39 -2.62 -8.17 -13.55
C ARG A 39 -2.43 -8.24 -12.04
N TYR A 40 -1.65 -7.32 -11.45
CA TYR A 40 -1.45 -7.25 -10.00
C TYR A 40 -2.73 -6.81 -9.27
N GLU A 41 -3.42 -5.77 -9.75
CA GLU A 41 -4.67 -5.29 -9.15
C GLU A 41 -5.81 -6.33 -9.23
N LEU A 42 -5.88 -7.08 -10.33
CA LEU A 42 -6.83 -8.19 -10.45
C LEU A 42 -6.44 -9.42 -9.61
N GLY A 43 -5.19 -9.48 -9.14
CA GLY A 43 -4.63 -10.65 -8.44
C GLY A 43 -4.33 -11.83 -9.36
N LYS A 44 -4.20 -11.59 -10.68
CA LYS A 44 -3.82 -12.62 -11.67
C LYS A 44 -2.33 -12.98 -11.57
N ARG A 45 -1.53 -12.08 -11.02
CA ARG A 45 -0.11 -12.28 -10.68
C ARG A 45 0.17 -11.61 -9.34
N ALA A 46 1.07 -12.20 -8.56
CA ALA A 46 1.62 -11.55 -7.38
C ALA A 46 2.94 -10.86 -7.76
N PRO A 47 3.12 -9.58 -7.44
CA PRO A 47 4.44 -8.95 -7.52
C PRO A 47 5.37 -9.56 -6.46
N ALA A 48 6.68 -9.57 -6.75
CA ALA A 48 7.69 -9.86 -5.74
C ALA A 48 7.71 -8.75 -4.67
N TYR A 49 8.19 -9.07 -3.47
CA TYR A 49 8.14 -8.16 -2.32
C TYR A 49 8.87 -6.83 -2.60
N GLU A 50 10.02 -6.88 -3.28
CA GLU A 50 10.82 -5.71 -3.63
C GLU A 50 10.06 -4.74 -4.55
N LEU A 51 9.18 -5.27 -5.41
CA LEU A 51 8.32 -4.45 -6.24
C LEU A 51 7.18 -3.84 -5.43
N VAL A 52 6.67 -4.54 -4.42
CA VAL A 52 5.67 -4.00 -3.48
C VAL A 52 6.25 -2.83 -2.68
N GLU A 53 7.51 -2.92 -2.26
CA GLU A 53 8.21 -1.81 -1.59
C GLU A 53 8.34 -0.58 -2.50
N ARG A 54 8.62 -0.78 -3.80
CA ARG A 54 8.62 0.33 -4.76
C ARG A 54 7.23 0.95 -4.91
N PHE A 55 6.18 0.14 -5.03
CA PHE A 55 4.80 0.66 -5.02
C PHE A 55 4.48 1.43 -3.75
N ALA A 56 4.93 0.95 -2.58
CA ALA A 56 4.75 1.62 -1.29
C ALA A 56 5.35 3.03 -1.29
N LYS A 57 6.59 3.14 -1.80
CA LYS A 57 7.31 4.40 -1.93
C LYS A 57 6.60 5.38 -2.87
N VAL A 58 6.19 4.91 -4.06
CA VAL A 58 5.46 5.72 -5.05
C VAL A 58 4.13 6.22 -4.48
N LEU A 59 3.39 5.35 -3.80
CA LEU A 59 2.05 5.64 -3.31
C LEU A 59 2.02 6.34 -1.94
N GLY A 60 3.17 6.52 -1.29
CA GLY A 60 3.26 7.18 0.01
C GLY A 60 2.56 6.40 1.14
N VAL A 61 2.54 5.06 1.07
CA VAL A 61 1.91 4.18 2.06
C VAL A 61 2.92 3.19 2.64
N PRO A 62 2.73 2.66 3.87
CA PRO A 62 3.59 1.60 4.38
C PRO A 62 3.46 0.32 3.55
N THR A 63 4.55 -0.41 3.32
CA THR A 63 4.52 -1.71 2.61
C THR A 63 3.52 -2.69 3.24
N ALA A 64 3.41 -2.70 4.57
CA ALA A 64 2.46 -3.52 5.32
C ALA A 64 0.99 -3.28 4.92
N TYR A 65 0.65 -2.08 4.43
CA TYR A 65 -0.70 -1.74 3.98
C TYR A 65 -1.21 -2.69 2.89
N PHE A 66 -0.32 -3.18 2.01
CA PHE A 66 -0.71 -4.10 0.94
C PHE A 66 -1.11 -5.49 1.44
N TYR A 67 -0.82 -5.82 2.69
CA TYR A 67 -1.13 -7.12 3.29
C TYR A 67 -2.21 -7.05 4.36
N ALA A 68 -2.68 -5.85 4.72
CA ALA A 68 -3.75 -5.65 5.70
C ALA A 68 -5.09 -6.18 5.18
N VAL A 69 -5.59 -7.25 5.80
CA VAL A 69 -6.84 -7.92 5.39
C VAL A 69 -8.05 -7.11 5.82
N ALA A 70 -8.04 -6.62 7.06
CA ALA A 70 -9.13 -5.84 7.62
C ALA A 70 -8.97 -4.35 7.24
N ASP A 71 -10.10 -3.65 7.09
CA ASP A 71 -10.11 -2.26 6.64
C ASP A 71 -9.69 -1.28 7.74
N ASP A 72 -10.02 -1.60 8.99
CA ASP A 72 -9.59 -0.89 10.19
C ASP A 72 -8.07 -0.99 10.40
N GLU A 73 -7.48 -2.18 10.20
CA GLU A 73 -6.03 -2.38 10.22
C GLU A 73 -5.34 -1.54 9.13
N ALA A 74 -5.89 -1.56 7.91
CA ALA A 74 -5.35 -0.78 6.80
C ALA A 74 -5.43 0.73 7.09
N GLN A 75 -6.54 1.19 7.66
CA GLN A 75 -6.72 2.58 8.08
C GLN A 75 -5.74 2.96 9.20
N LEU A 76 -5.53 2.08 10.18
CA LEU A 76 -4.57 2.28 11.26
C LEU A 76 -3.16 2.44 10.70
N LEU A 77 -2.74 1.58 9.76
CA LEU A 77 -1.43 1.68 9.10
C LEU A 77 -1.25 3.02 8.37
N LEU A 78 -2.27 3.46 7.63
CA LEU A 78 -2.24 4.76 6.92
C LEU A 78 -2.22 5.96 7.87
N ALA A 79 -2.97 5.90 8.96
CA ALA A 79 -2.98 6.97 9.97
C ALA A 79 -1.64 7.01 10.71
N PHE A 80 -1.15 5.87 11.15
CA PHE A 80 0.11 5.73 11.89
C PHE A 80 1.33 6.18 11.07
N SER A 81 1.35 5.90 9.76
CA SER A 81 2.44 6.30 8.88
C SER A 81 2.61 7.81 8.78
N LYS A 82 1.52 8.56 8.88
CA LYS A 82 1.50 10.03 8.81
C LYS A 82 1.86 10.72 10.13
N LEU A 83 1.91 9.98 11.25
CA LEU A 83 2.24 10.55 12.55
C LEU A 83 3.73 10.89 12.66
N PRO A 84 4.08 12.04 13.28
CA PRO A 84 5.43 12.31 13.77
C PRO A 84 5.89 11.25 14.77
N LYS A 85 7.21 11.04 14.90
CA LYS A 85 7.78 10.02 15.80
C LYS A 85 7.24 10.11 17.24
N THR A 86 7.09 11.32 17.79
CA THR A 86 6.56 11.54 19.14
C THR A 86 5.11 11.10 19.30
N LYS A 87 4.27 11.31 18.28
CA LYS A 87 2.86 10.90 18.26
C LYS A 87 2.68 9.41 18.04
N ARG A 88 3.62 8.74 17.36
CA ARG A 88 3.59 7.28 17.19
C ARG A 88 3.67 6.54 18.52
N SER A 89 4.59 6.94 19.41
CA SER A 89 4.70 6.33 20.74
C SER A 89 3.41 6.50 21.55
N GLN A 90 2.82 7.71 21.52
CA GLN A 90 1.54 7.98 22.18
C GLN A 90 0.40 7.12 21.62
N ALA A 91 0.33 6.94 20.29
CA ALA A 91 -0.68 6.10 19.66
C ALA A 91 -0.54 4.62 20.06
N VAL A 92 0.68 4.08 20.07
CA VAL A 92 0.94 2.70 20.50
C VAL A 92 0.54 2.51 21.96
N GLU A 93 0.96 3.42 22.84
CA GLU A 93 0.61 3.36 24.27
C GLU A 93 -0.91 3.37 24.49
N TYR A 94 -1.63 4.25 23.79
CA TYR A 94 -3.08 4.32 23.85
C TYR A 94 -3.74 3.01 23.41
N VAL A 95 -3.38 2.48 22.24
CA VAL A 95 -3.96 1.24 21.69
C VAL A 95 -3.68 0.04 22.59
N VAL A 96 -2.45 -0.09 23.10
CA VAL A 96 -2.10 -1.15 24.07
C VAL A 96 -2.89 -0.99 25.36
N GLY A 97 -3.14 0.25 25.81
CA GLY A 97 -3.96 0.55 26.97
C GLY A 97 -5.42 0.12 26.85
N LEU A 98 -5.99 0.10 25.64
CA LEU A 98 -7.38 -0.34 25.41
C LEU A 98 -7.59 -1.85 25.63
N SER A 99 -6.51 -2.64 25.68
CA SER A 99 -6.56 -4.09 25.90
C SER A 99 -6.48 -4.49 27.38
N LYS A 100 -6.36 -3.50 28.28
CA LYS A 100 -6.35 -3.69 29.73
C LYS A 100 -7.72 -3.32 30.29
#